data_AF-A0A1G0LQM0-F1
#
_entry.id   AF-A0A1G0LQM0-F1
#
_cell.length_a   1.000
_cell.length_b   1.000
_cell.length_c   1.000
_cell.angle_alpha   90.00
_cell.angle_beta   90.00
_cell.angle_gamma   90.00
#
_symmetry.space_group_name_H-M   'P 1'
#
loop_
_entity.id
_entity.type
_entity.pdbx_description
1 polymer ?
#
loop_
_entity_poly.entity_id
_entity_poly.type
_entity_poly.pdbx_seq_one_letter_code
_entity_poly.pdbx_strand_id
1 'polypeptide(L)'
;MKILDRIFSKKPDTVVVPPDHKIVVVHPAKTPYFGRGASGMWIADFGDGTEDLDLFDTIRQIVQSGDKANVILIFQPSFIDHASNAESILSNIQELKLIDCGILSKIAVIPFATAQHLPFVAKLREFGIEVHHSADDGACFVEVFKTDGIVIGMPGKPFR
;
A
#
# COMPACT_ATOMS: atom_id res chain seq x y z
N MET A 1 -4.47 -17.99 43.03
CA MET A 1 -5.19 -17.79 41.75
C MET A 1 -4.18 -17.18 40.78
N LYS A 2 -3.75 -17.96 39.77
CA LYS A 2 -2.51 -17.73 39.01
C LYS A 2 -2.80 -16.84 37.78
N ILE A 3 -1.82 -16.01 37.44
CA ILE A 3 -1.68 -15.10 36.28
C ILE A 3 -2.07 -15.69 34.90
N LEU A 4 -2.34 -16.99 34.81
CA LEU A 4 -2.68 -17.72 33.58
C LEU A 4 -4.03 -17.31 32.97
N ASP A 5 -4.99 -16.81 33.76
CA ASP A 5 -6.31 -16.40 33.24
C ASP A 5 -6.31 -15.07 32.48
N ARG A 6 -5.18 -14.35 32.42
CA ARG A 6 -5.03 -13.15 31.57
C ARG A 6 -4.55 -13.46 30.15
N ILE A 7 -4.29 -14.73 29.83
CA ILE A 7 -3.87 -15.20 28.50
C ILE A 7 -5.07 -15.81 27.75
N PHE A 8 -6.30 -15.38 28.03
CA PHE A 8 -7.37 -15.56 27.07
C PHE A 8 -7.16 -14.54 25.95
N SER A 9 -6.37 -14.97 24.97
CA SER A 9 -6.32 -14.42 23.62
C SER A 9 -7.71 -13.94 23.24
N LYS A 10 -7.84 -12.67 22.84
CA LYS A 10 -9.03 -12.23 22.11
C LYS A 10 -9.35 -13.33 21.09
N LYS A 11 -10.59 -13.84 21.12
CA LYS A 11 -11.04 -14.73 20.04
C LYS A 11 -10.70 -14.01 18.73
N PRO A 12 -10.18 -14.73 17.70
CA PRO A 12 -9.98 -14.11 16.41
C PRO A 12 -11.27 -13.41 16.01
N ASP A 13 -11.16 -12.15 15.57
CA ASP A 13 -12.30 -11.45 15.02
C ASP A 13 -12.70 -12.20 13.73
N THR A 14 -13.71 -13.06 13.82
CA THR A 14 -14.17 -13.86 12.67
C THR A 14 -15.03 -12.98 11.78
N VAL A 15 -14.62 -12.81 10.52
CA VAL A 15 -15.43 -12.15 9.49
C VAL A 15 -16.18 -13.23 8.71
N VAL A 16 -17.52 -13.13 8.67
CA VAL A 16 -18.34 -13.98 7.80
C VAL A 16 -18.45 -13.28 6.45
N VAL A 17 -17.98 -13.95 5.40
CA VAL A 17 -18.16 -13.48 4.01
C VAL A 17 -19.53 -13.98 3.54
N PRO A 18 -20.46 -13.09 3.14
CA PRO A 18 -21.74 -13.51 2.60
C PRO A 18 -21.58 -14.37 1.32
N PRO A 19 -22.54 -15.24 0.98
CA PRO A 19 -22.39 -16.21 -0.12
C PRO A 19 -22.16 -15.60 -1.51
N ASP A 20 -22.60 -14.36 -1.71
CA ASP A 20 -22.49 -13.55 -2.92
C ASP A 20 -21.28 -12.60 -2.91
N HIS A 21 -20.46 -12.66 -1.86
CA HIS A 21 -19.27 -11.84 -1.70
C HIS A 21 -18.00 -12.66 -1.94
N LYS A 22 -16.94 -11.98 -2.37
CA LYS A 22 -15.61 -12.54 -2.52
C LYS A 22 -14.59 -11.59 -1.90
N ILE A 23 -13.62 -12.14 -1.18
CA ILE A 23 -12.47 -11.38 -0.69
C ILE A 23 -11.24 -11.83 -1.47
N VAL A 24 -10.52 -10.88 -2.06
CA VAL A 24 -9.21 -11.09 -2.65
C VAL A 24 -8.19 -10.40 -1.76
N VAL A 25 -7.24 -11.17 -1.24
CA VAL A 25 -6.12 -10.64 -0.45
C VAL A 25 -4.95 -10.38 -1.38
N VAL A 26 -4.41 -9.17 -1.33
CA VAL A 26 -3.26 -8.77 -2.14
C VAL A 26 -2.02 -8.80 -1.26
N HIS A 27 -1.05 -9.62 -1.64
CA HIS A 27 0.28 -9.68 -1.05
C HIS A 27 1.29 -8.99 -1.96
N PRO A 28 2.40 -8.49 -1.42
CA PRO A 28 3.43 -7.87 -2.24
C PRO A 28 4.07 -8.91 -3.18
N ALA A 29 4.35 -8.51 -4.40
CA ALA A 29 5.05 -9.31 -5.40
C ALA A 29 6.56 -9.32 -5.12
N LYS A 30 7.29 -10.33 -5.62
CA LYS A 30 8.77 -10.29 -5.55
C LYS A 30 9.35 -9.32 -6.58
N THR A 31 8.83 -9.37 -7.79
CA THR A 31 9.25 -8.47 -8.88
C THR A 31 8.33 -7.26 -8.97
N PRO A 32 8.84 -6.10 -9.44
CA PRO A 32 8.01 -4.93 -9.72
C PRO A 32 6.77 -5.28 -10.58
N TYR A 33 5.63 -4.70 -10.24
CA TYR A 33 4.36 -4.89 -10.94
C TYR A 33 3.58 -3.58 -11.04
N PHE A 34 3.12 -3.27 -12.24
CA PHE A 34 2.15 -2.20 -12.48
C PHE A 34 0.92 -2.75 -13.18
N GLY A 35 -0.26 -2.50 -12.63
CA GLY A 35 -1.49 -2.94 -13.29
C GLY A 35 -2.75 -2.47 -12.58
N ARG A 36 -3.90 -2.83 -13.16
CA ARG A 36 -5.21 -2.44 -12.64
C ARG A 36 -5.82 -3.58 -11.83
N GLY A 37 -6.18 -3.29 -10.58
CA GLY A 37 -6.96 -4.19 -9.74
C GLY A 37 -8.41 -4.32 -10.23
N ALA A 38 -9.16 -5.30 -9.71
CA ALA A 38 -10.55 -5.49 -10.10
C ALA A 38 -11.43 -4.31 -9.66
N SER A 39 -11.05 -3.64 -8.57
CA SER A 39 -11.64 -2.37 -8.10
C SER A 39 -11.46 -1.20 -9.06
N GLY A 40 -10.64 -1.33 -10.11
CA GLY A 40 -10.28 -0.24 -11.02
C GLY A 40 -9.14 0.65 -10.51
N MET A 41 -8.62 0.39 -9.30
CA MET A 41 -7.43 1.03 -8.74
C MET A 41 -6.19 0.61 -9.52
N TRP A 42 -5.24 1.53 -9.70
CA TRP A 42 -3.90 1.17 -10.13
C TRP A 42 -3.10 0.67 -8.94
N ILE A 43 -2.30 -0.36 -9.18
CA ILE A 43 -1.42 -0.97 -8.18
C ILE A 43 -0.01 -0.82 -8.74
N ALA A 44 0.84 -0.12 -8.00
CA ALA A 44 2.27 0.01 -8.25
C ALA A 44 3.01 -0.68 -7.12
N ASP A 45 3.41 -1.92 -7.36
CA ASP A 45 4.20 -2.73 -6.44
C ASP A 45 5.66 -2.68 -6.86
N PHE A 46 6.53 -2.24 -5.96
CA PHE A 46 7.94 -2.04 -6.24
C PHE A 46 8.79 -3.31 -6.03
N GLY A 47 8.18 -4.40 -5.57
CA GLY A 47 8.89 -5.66 -5.38
C GLY A 47 9.89 -5.65 -4.21
N ASP A 48 10.71 -6.70 -4.13
CA ASP A 48 11.77 -6.87 -3.13
C ASP A 48 13.18 -6.55 -3.67
N GLY A 49 13.28 -6.26 -4.98
CA GLY A 49 14.52 -6.10 -5.73
C GLY A 49 15.15 -4.71 -5.66
N THR A 50 16.32 -4.56 -6.29
CA THR A 50 17.15 -3.35 -6.25
C THR A 50 17.17 -2.57 -7.58
N GLU A 51 16.47 -3.06 -8.60
CA GLU A 51 16.55 -2.54 -9.97
C GLU A 51 15.24 -1.88 -10.44
N ASP A 52 15.41 -0.59 -10.70
CA ASP A 52 14.71 0.40 -11.53
C ASP A 52 13.23 0.78 -11.35
N LEU A 53 13.11 2.11 -11.24
CA LEU A 53 11.98 2.94 -10.86
C LEU A 53 11.09 3.34 -12.07
N ASP A 54 11.02 2.51 -13.12
CA ASP A 54 10.17 2.75 -14.30
C ASP A 54 8.67 2.81 -13.96
N LEU A 55 8.31 2.32 -12.77
CA LEU A 55 6.98 2.49 -12.17
C LEU A 55 6.62 3.97 -11.99
N PHE A 56 7.55 4.82 -11.58
CA PHE A 56 7.27 6.24 -11.43
C PHE A 56 7.06 6.92 -12.78
N ASP A 57 7.79 6.54 -13.82
CA ASP A 57 7.54 7.02 -15.17
C ASP A 57 6.18 6.59 -15.69
N THR A 58 5.78 5.35 -15.40
CA THR A 58 4.44 4.86 -15.75
C THR A 58 3.35 5.66 -15.03
N ILE A 59 3.55 5.98 -13.73
CA ILE A 59 2.63 6.84 -12.98
C ILE A 59 2.60 8.25 -13.58
N ARG A 60 3.75 8.84 -13.96
CA ARG A 60 3.83 10.16 -14.60
C ARG A 60 3.01 10.19 -15.90
N GLN A 61 3.11 9.15 -16.73
CA GLN A 61 2.32 9.05 -17.97
C GLN A 61 0.81 9.07 -17.70
N ILE A 62 0.35 8.43 -16.62
CA ILE A 62 -1.05 8.47 -16.20
C ILE A 62 -1.44 9.89 -15.78
N VAL A 63 -0.63 10.58 -14.99
CA VAL A 63 -0.90 11.99 -14.62
C VAL A 63 -1.01 12.87 -15.86
N GLN A 64 -0.10 12.69 -16.82
CA GLN A 64 -0.05 13.47 -18.06
C GLN A 64 -1.22 13.17 -19.00
N SER A 65 -1.84 11.99 -18.91
CA SER A 65 -3.06 11.68 -19.65
C SER A 65 -4.26 12.55 -19.24
N GLY A 66 -4.23 13.11 -18.03
CA GLY A 66 -5.31 13.95 -17.48
C GLY A 66 -6.45 13.17 -16.82
N ASP A 67 -6.44 11.84 -16.91
CA ASP A 67 -7.45 10.99 -16.29
C ASP A 67 -7.23 10.89 -14.78
N LYS A 68 -8.30 11.16 -14.02
CA LYS A 68 -8.27 10.94 -12.57
C LYS A 68 -8.02 9.46 -12.29
N ALA A 69 -7.03 9.19 -11.46
CA ALA A 69 -6.62 7.83 -11.14
C ALA A 69 -6.34 7.69 -9.65
N ASN A 70 -6.67 6.53 -9.10
CA ASN A 70 -6.37 6.19 -7.72
C ASN A 70 -5.29 5.11 -7.73
N VAL A 71 -4.20 5.34 -7.02
CA VAL A 71 -3.01 4.48 -7.05
C VAL A 71 -2.70 3.99 -5.64
N ILE A 72 -2.50 2.68 -5.51
CA ILE A 72 -1.91 2.06 -4.33
C ILE A 72 -0.43 1.80 -4.63
N LEU A 73 0.44 2.38 -3.81
CA LEU A 73 1.89 2.16 -3.82
C LEU A 73 2.22 1.09 -2.78
N ILE A 74 2.91 0.03 -3.16
CA ILE A 74 3.37 -1.02 -2.23
C ILE A 74 4.88 -0.95 -2.13
N PHE A 75 5.39 -0.62 -0.93
CA PHE A 75 6.83 -0.56 -0.67
C PHE A 75 7.21 -1.65 0.34
N GLN A 76 8.10 -2.55 -0.06
CA GLN A 76 8.64 -3.57 0.83
C GLN A 76 9.86 -3.06 1.61
N PRO A 77 10.12 -3.55 2.83
CA PRO A 77 11.23 -3.10 3.66
C PRO A 77 12.58 -3.27 2.96
N SER A 78 12.81 -4.41 2.30
CA SER A 78 14.04 -4.66 1.53
C SER A 78 14.25 -3.65 0.41
N PHE A 79 13.17 -3.21 -0.25
CA PHE A 79 13.22 -2.18 -1.27
C PHE A 79 13.59 -0.81 -0.69
N ILE A 80 13.02 -0.45 0.48
CA ILE A 80 13.29 0.83 1.15
C ILE A 80 14.69 0.84 1.79
N ASP A 81 15.12 -0.27 2.39
CA ASP A 81 16.42 -0.43 3.08
C ASP A 81 17.61 -0.34 2.13
N HIS A 82 17.40 -0.47 0.82
CA HIS A 82 18.45 -0.25 -0.16
C HIS A 82 18.83 1.23 -0.24
N ALA A 83 20.11 1.55 0.00
CA ALA A 83 20.60 2.90 0.26
C ALA A 83 20.25 3.94 -0.82
N SER A 84 20.10 3.54 -2.08
CA SER A 84 19.72 4.40 -3.20
C SER A 84 18.22 4.67 -3.32
N ASN A 85 17.37 3.84 -2.70
CA ASN A 85 15.96 3.78 -3.05
C ASN A 85 15.12 4.74 -2.23
N ALA A 86 15.35 4.85 -0.91
CA ALA A 86 14.54 5.74 -0.07
C ALA A 86 14.56 7.20 -0.54
N GLU A 87 15.74 7.77 -0.80
CA GLU A 87 15.87 9.14 -1.31
C GLU A 87 15.30 9.29 -2.72
N SER A 88 15.55 8.31 -3.60
CA SER A 88 15.03 8.33 -4.97
C SER A 88 13.49 8.26 -5.00
N ILE A 89 12.87 7.41 -4.18
CA ILE A 89 11.41 7.34 -4.02
C ILE A 89 10.86 8.70 -3.59
N LEU A 90 11.47 9.33 -2.59
CA LEU A 90 11.04 10.64 -2.10
C LEU A 90 11.17 11.73 -3.18
N SER A 91 12.26 11.72 -3.96
CA SER A 91 12.44 12.63 -5.11
C SER A 91 11.36 12.43 -6.17
N ASN A 92 11.11 11.18 -6.58
CA ASN A 92 10.08 10.85 -7.56
C ASN A 92 8.67 11.27 -7.11
N ILE A 93 8.35 11.07 -5.82
CA ILE A 93 7.05 11.49 -5.27
C ILE A 93 6.93 13.02 -5.21
N GLN A 94 8.01 13.71 -4.87
CA GLN A 94 8.04 15.18 -4.87
C GLN A 94 7.81 15.72 -6.27
N GLU A 95 8.47 15.16 -7.29
CA GLU A 95 8.25 15.53 -8.70
C GLU A 95 6.81 15.24 -9.14
N LEU A 96 6.27 14.05 -8.81
CA LEU A 96 4.88 13.72 -9.08
C LEU A 96 3.94 14.75 -8.47
N LYS A 97 4.17 15.19 -7.23
CA LYS A 97 3.35 16.22 -6.57
C LYS A 97 3.36 17.57 -7.31
N LEU A 98 4.46 17.92 -7.98
CA LEU A 98 4.56 19.16 -8.74
C LEU A 98 3.73 19.13 -10.04
N ILE A 99 3.54 17.94 -10.62
CA ILE A 99 2.77 17.76 -11.87
C ILE A 99 1.34 17.25 -11.63
N ASP A 100 1.07 16.69 -10.46
CA ASP A 100 -0.22 16.16 -10.05
C ASP A 100 -1.14 17.28 -9.54
N CYS A 101 -1.94 17.84 -10.45
CA CYS A 101 -2.95 18.86 -10.14
C CYS A 101 -4.21 18.29 -9.45
N GLY A 102 -4.06 17.31 -8.56
CA GLY A 102 -5.19 16.62 -7.90
C GLY A 102 -5.80 15.49 -8.76
N ILE A 103 -5.00 14.95 -9.67
CA ILE A 103 -5.33 13.85 -10.57
C ILE A 103 -5.17 12.51 -9.83
N LEU A 104 -4.17 12.39 -8.95
CA LEU A 104 -3.87 11.16 -8.22
C LEU A 104 -4.26 11.20 -6.75
N SER A 105 -5.14 10.29 -6.33
CA SER A 105 -5.18 9.87 -4.92
C SER A 105 -4.17 8.74 -4.69
N LYS A 106 -3.41 8.81 -3.59
CA LYS A 106 -2.28 7.92 -3.32
C LYS A 106 -2.38 7.31 -1.93
N ILE A 107 -2.35 5.98 -1.88
CA ILE A 107 -2.22 5.23 -0.64
C ILE A 107 -0.93 4.42 -0.71
N ALA A 108 -0.09 4.48 0.31
CA ALA A 108 1.08 3.62 0.44
C ALA A 108 0.83 2.54 1.49
N VAL A 109 1.22 1.30 1.19
CA VAL A 109 1.24 0.21 2.16
C VAL A 109 2.68 -0.17 2.49
N ILE A 110 2.99 -0.23 3.79
CA ILE A 110 4.33 -0.51 4.31
C ILE A 110 4.22 -1.59 5.40
N PRO A 111 5.07 -2.63 5.42
CA PRO A 111 4.94 -3.69 6.42
C PRO A 111 5.06 -3.24 7.88
N PHE A 112 4.38 -3.93 8.79
CA PHE A 112 4.34 -3.53 10.21
C PHE A 112 5.72 -3.48 10.90
N ALA A 113 6.70 -4.26 10.42
CA ALA A 113 8.06 -4.31 10.97
C ALA A 113 8.91 -3.04 10.75
N THR A 114 8.39 -2.01 10.09
CA THR A 114 9.17 -0.84 9.63
C THR A 114 9.41 0.26 10.67
N ALA A 115 9.60 -0.06 11.95
CA ALA A 115 9.96 0.94 12.98
C ALA A 115 11.25 1.73 12.64
N GLN A 116 12.13 1.15 11.81
CA GLN A 116 13.33 1.80 11.29
C GLN A 116 13.07 2.84 10.17
N HIS A 117 11.89 2.82 9.56
CA HIS A 117 11.54 3.70 8.45
C HIS A 117 10.63 4.88 8.84
N LEU A 118 10.47 5.19 10.13
CA LEU A 118 9.66 6.31 10.60
C LEU A 118 9.95 7.64 9.86
N PRO A 119 11.21 8.02 9.58
CA PRO A 119 11.49 9.26 8.84
C PRO A 119 10.98 9.21 7.39
N PHE A 120 11.11 8.06 6.72
CA PHE A 120 10.61 7.85 5.36
C PHE A 120 9.08 7.94 5.32
N VAL A 121 8.40 7.28 6.26
CA VAL A 121 6.94 7.35 6.39
C VAL A 121 6.45 8.77 6.65
N ALA A 122 7.13 9.52 7.53
CA ALA A 122 6.79 10.91 7.80
C ALA A 122 6.89 11.77 6.53
N LYS A 123 7.93 11.56 5.71
CA LYS A 123 8.10 12.30 4.45
C LYS A 123 7.03 11.96 3.42
N LEU A 124 6.63 10.69 3.27
CA LEU A 124 5.50 10.33 2.42
C LEU A 124 4.21 11.08 2.82
N ARG A 125 3.96 11.20 4.12
CA ARG A 125 2.80 11.93 4.65
C ARG A 125 2.89 13.45 4.40
N GLU A 126 4.07 14.05 4.54
CA GLU A 126 4.29 15.46 4.16
C GLU A 126 4.00 15.71 2.66
N PHE A 127 4.19 14.69 1.83
CA PHE A 127 3.80 14.72 0.42
C PHE A 127 2.31 14.48 0.16
N GLY A 128 1.50 14.25 1.20
CA GLY A 128 0.06 14.05 1.10
C GLY A 128 -0.34 12.61 0.75
N ILE A 129 0.56 11.65 0.91
CA ILE A 129 0.27 10.22 0.72
C ILE A 129 -0.31 9.67 2.02
N GLU A 130 -1.45 9.00 1.92
CA GLU A 130 -2.01 8.24 3.04
C GLU A 130 -1.21 6.95 3.21
N VAL A 131 -0.70 6.68 4.41
CA VAL A 131 0.14 5.50 4.67
C VAL A 131 -0.57 4.53 5.60
N HIS A 132 -0.64 3.26 5.21
CA HIS A 132 -1.19 2.16 5.99
C HIS A 132 -0.15 1.09 6.25
N HIS A 133 -0.31 0.37 7.36
CA HIS A 133 0.49 -0.82 7.60
C HIS A 133 -0.05 -2.03 6.81
N SER A 134 0.84 -2.95 6.41
CA SER A 134 0.40 -4.31 6.04
C SER A 134 -0.16 -5.04 7.26
N ALA A 135 -0.86 -6.14 7.01
CA ALA A 135 -1.14 -7.15 8.03
C ALA A 135 0.15 -7.87 8.47
N ASP A 136 0.07 -8.57 9.60
CA ASP A 136 1.17 -9.37 10.17
C ASP A 136 1.65 -10.50 9.23
N ASP A 137 0.76 -11.00 8.36
CA ASP A 137 1.07 -12.00 7.33
C ASP A 137 1.64 -11.39 6.02
N GLY A 138 1.87 -10.08 6.02
CA GLY A 138 2.36 -9.33 4.87
C GLY A 138 1.28 -8.93 3.87
N ALA A 139 -0.01 -9.22 4.10
CA ALA A 139 -1.08 -8.74 3.21
C ALA A 139 -1.11 -7.21 3.16
N CYS A 140 -1.09 -6.65 1.95
CA CYS A 140 -1.07 -5.20 1.74
C CYS A 140 -2.47 -4.60 1.86
N PHE A 141 -3.43 -5.16 1.13
CA PHE A 141 -4.83 -4.73 1.15
C PHE A 141 -5.75 -5.87 0.71
N VAL A 142 -7.06 -5.66 0.86
CA VAL A 142 -8.08 -6.59 0.36
C VAL A 142 -9.02 -5.89 -0.60
N GLU A 143 -9.40 -6.56 -1.68
CA GLU A 143 -10.55 -6.19 -2.50
C GLU A 143 -11.76 -7.02 -2.04
N VAL A 144 -12.79 -6.34 -1.53
CA VAL A 144 -14.04 -6.97 -1.10
C VAL A 144 -15.09 -6.73 -2.17
N PHE A 145 -15.43 -7.80 -2.87
CA PHE A 145 -16.45 -7.85 -3.89
C PHE A 145 -17.80 -8.00 -3.21
N LYS A 146 -18.67 -7.04 -3.49
CA LYS A 146 -20.05 -6.98 -3.02
C LYS A 146 -20.97 -6.93 -4.23
N THR A 147 -22.27 -7.12 -4.02
CA THR A 147 -23.28 -7.02 -5.07
C THR A 147 -23.38 -5.61 -5.67
N ASP A 148 -23.03 -4.58 -4.92
CA ASP A 148 -23.10 -3.17 -5.30
C ASP A 148 -21.74 -2.60 -5.78
N GLY A 149 -20.67 -3.39 -5.75
CA GLY A 149 -19.35 -2.98 -6.23
C GLY A 149 -18.19 -3.62 -5.48
N ILE A 150 -16.99 -3.09 -5.71
CA ILE A 150 -15.77 -3.54 -5.05
C ILE A 150 -15.27 -2.43 -4.14
N VAL A 151 -14.97 -2.77 -2.88
CA VAL A 151 -14.35 -1.85 -1.92
C VAL A 151 -12.96 -2.31 -1.54
N ILE A 152 -12.06 -1.36 -1.30
CA ILE A 152 -10.72 -1.64 -0.79
C ILE A 152 -10.72 -1.55 0.73
N GLY A 153 -10.22 -2.60 1.38
CA GLY A 153 -9.94 -2.63 2.81
C GLY A 153 -8.44 -2.61 3.06
N MET A 154 -7.99 -1.70 3.92
CA MET A 154 -6.61 -1.70 4.43
C MET A 154 -6.58 -2.49 5.74
N PRO A 155 -5.77 -3.57 5.85
CA PRO A 155 -5.75 -4.43 7.02
C PRO A 155 -5.03 -3.79 8.22
N GLY A 156 -4.03 -2.94 7.96
CA GLY A 156 -3.35 -2.18 9.00
C GLY A 156 -4.08 -0.89 9.34
N LYS A 157 -3.77 -0.36 10.54
CA LYS A 157 -4.25 0.97 10.92
C LYS A 157 -3.56 2.03 10.06
N PRO A 158 -4.23 3.17 9.79
CA PRO A 158 -3.56 4.34 9.25
C PRO A 158 -2.37 4.70 10.14
N PHE A 159 -1.23 5.01 9.53
CA PHE A 159 -0.05 5.48 10.22
C PHE A 159 -0.36 6.83 10.89
N ARG A 160 -0.38 6.88 12.23
CA ARG A 160 -0.68 8.10 13.01
C ARG A 160 0.57 8.81 13.44
#